data_AF-A0A6L8VN78-F1
#
_entry.id   AF-A0A6L8VN78-F1
#
_cell.length_a   1.000
_cell.length_b   1.000
_cell.length_c   1.000
_cell.angle_alpha   90.00
_cell.angle_beta   90.00
_cell.angle_gamma   90.00
#
_symmetry.space_group_name_H-M   'P 1'
#
loop_
_entity.id
_entity.type
_entity.pdbx_description
1 polymer ?
#
loop_
_entity_poly.entity_id
_entity_poly.type
_entity_poly.pdbx_seq_one_letter_code
_entity_poly.pdbx_strand_id
1 'polypeptide(L)'
;MLTPFIPYDPTETIHSYAARLAMVHTGQGAARLLTDLGIPPARFRSGDPEAVERLAGSAGENPSSLQAATIRTLKRYNTFRGDDFSRSVLSPRVRQFCPHCLREDGAEENWRHRLAWCFLPVPDCHRHGLTMLEVDAVDIDDVRDAVQAAGGLTVAETGTEAAGAGTHAAWLHQRLAGQGAMNWLDDQTIEQVLNASEMLGLVLEHGQQIRPATLSRVQRNQALALGFEIYEQGPDAVYAALSDIRGRSAATAVQSGPLAMYGILYDWLSRRSQMIAPGPIRNILREHILDHDAYMSGEKLLGEWVMERRLHSVKSLALTLKVDRRRMSRLLQKLGMVPQGATDAESGRLVFPVREVEQLVQDYNDPVPLAELPGYVGGTQTQTQGLYRAGVFPALIPADAPGAVRGVIFARRMLDDFLTAIAALPVLEDGERDAVLSIGEACQRHGGTTDALISAVMSGKVAGFRMPGDARLHGLLVLKTDVVAFRRAALKVAETP
;
A
#
# COMPACT_ATOMS: atom_id res chain seq x y z
N MET A 1 -40.04 35.02 -23.35
CA MET A 1 -39.79 33.61 -23.67
C MET A 1 -39.69 33.48 -25.17
N LEU A 2 -38.73 32.68 -25.65
CA LEU A 2 -38.49 32.46 -27.08
C LEU A 2 -39.61 31.63 -27.72
N THR A 3 -39.94 31.93 -28.98
CA THR A 3 -40.93 31.20 -29.78
C THR A 3 -40.35 30.89 -31.16
N PRO A 4 -40.43 29.65 -31.67
CA PRO A 4 -41.07 28.46 -31.07
C PRO A 4 -40.33 27.91 -29.83
N PHE A 5 -41.06 27.25 -28.92
CA PHE A 5 -40.43 26.62 -27.75
C PHE A 5 -39.61 25.38 -28.14
N ILE A 6 -38.41 25.25 -27.57
CA ILE A 6 -37.52 24.11 -27.80
C ILE A 6 -37.15 23.52 -26.44
N PRO A 7 -37.56 22.27 -26.14
CA PRO A 7 -37.31 21.68 -24.84
C PRO A 7 -35.83 21.38 -24.64
N TYR A 8 -35.35 21.64 -23.43
CA TYR A 8 -34.04 21.24 -22.96
C TYR A 8 -33.99 19.74 -22.64
N ASP A 9 -32.91 19.08 -23.03
CA ASP A 9 -32.62 17.68 -22.65
C ASP A 9 -31.61 17.67 -21.49
N PRO A 10 -31.93 17.08 -20.32
CA PRO A 10 -31.01 17.04 -19.17
C PRO A 10 -29.68 16.31 -19.43
N THR A 11 -29.56 15.55 -20.51
CA THR A 11 -28.34 14.86 -20.93
C THR A 11 -27.48 15.69 -21.89
N GLU A 12 -27.98 16.83 -22.37
CA GLU A 12 -27.31 17.74 -23.29
C GLU A 12 -26.53 18.84 -22.55
N THR A 13 -25.40 19.29 -23.12
CA THR A 13 -24.65 20.43 -22.56
C THR A 13 -25.37 21.75 -22.77
N ILE A 14 -25.15 22.73 -21.88
CA ILE A 14 -25.73 24.07 -22.03
C ILE A 14 -25.30 24.77 -23.33
N HIS A 15 -24.10 24.47 -23.83
CA HIS A 15 -23.58 25.03 -25.07
C HIS A 15 -24.33 24.48 -26.29
N SER A 16 -24.54 23.17 -26.31
CA SER A 16 -25.36 22.52 -27.32
C SER A 16 -26.77 23.08 -27.32
N TYR A 17 -27.38 23.25 -26.14
CA TYR A 17 -28.75 23.76 -26.04
C TYR A 17 -28.86 25.20 -26.56
N ALA A 18 -27.93 26.08 -26.15
CA ALA A 18 -27.86 27.45 -26.65
C ALA A 18 -27.66 27.50 -28.17
N ALA A 19 -26.88 26.58 -28.72
CA ALA A 19 -26.61 26.52 -30.14
C ALA A 19 -27.83 26.00 -30.93
N ARG A 20 -28.57 25.00 -30.41
CA ARG A 20 -29.86 24.56 -30.98
C ARG A 20 -30.90 25.69 -30.97
N LEU A 21 -31.02 26.41 -29.85
CA LEU A 21 -31.88 27.60 -29.79
C LEU A 21 -31.47 28.64 -30.85
N ALA A 22 -30.18 28.93 -30.97
CA ALA A 22 -29.69 29.94 -31.91
C ALA A 22 -29.97 29.56 -33.37
N MET A 23 -29.84 28.28 -33.72
CA MET A 23 -30.17 27.78 -35.05
C MET A 23 -31.63 28.03 -35.41
N VAL A 24 -32.56 27.72 -34.51
CA VAL A 24 -33.99 27.88 -34.80
C VAL A 24 -34.45 29.34 -34.75
N HIS A 25 -33.94 30.14 -33.81
CA HIS A 25 -34.40 31.51 -33.62
C HIS A 25 -33.70 32.55 -34.47
N THR A 26 -32.42 32.35 -34.78
CA THR A 26 -31.60 33.34 -35.48
C THR A 26 -31.00 32.84 -36.80
N GLY A 27 -30.96 31.51 -37.02
CA GLY A 27 -30.24 30.91 -38.15
C GLY A 27 -28.73 31.18 -38.09
N GLN A 28 -28.20 31.52 -36.92
CA GLN A 28 -26.81 31.89 -36.66
C GLN A 28 -26.30 31.17 -35.41
N GLY A 29 -25.01 31.31 -35.10
CA GLY A 29 -24.38 30.66 -33.95
C GLY A 29 -24.84 31.20 -32.60
N ALA A 30 -24.59 30.41 -31.53
CA ALA A 30 -25.01 30.70 -30.16
C ALA A 30 -24.64 32.11 -29.67
N ALA A 31 -23.48 32.64 -30.05
CA ALA A 31 -23.04 33.98 -29.64
C ALA A 31 -24.00 35.09 -30.09
N ARG A 32 -24.66 34.94 -31.25
CA ARG A 32 -25.66 35.90 -31.74
C ARG A 32 -26.86 35.92 -30.82
N LEU A 33 -27.47 34.75 -30.60
CA LEU A 33 -28.63 34.61 -29.71
C LEU A 33 -28.32 35.13 -28.30
N LEU A 34 -27.19 34.74 -27.73
CA LEU A 34 -26.79 35.19 -26.39
C LEU A 34 -26.69 36.71 -26.31
N THR A 35 -26.12 37.35 -27.34
CA THR A 35 -26.02 38.81 -27.41
C THR A 35 -27.39 39.47 -27.51
N ASP A 36 -28.29 38.93 -28.33
CA ASP A 36 -29.67 39.43 -28.47
C ASP A 36 -30.46 39.30 -27.16
N LEU A 37 -30.14 38.31 -26.33
CA LEU A 37 -30.70 38.12 -24.98
C LEU A 37 -29.98 38.94 -23.89
N GLY A 38 -28.97 39.76 -24.23
CA GLY A 38 -28.19 40.53 -23.26
C GLY A 38 -27.33 39.67 -22.34
N ILE A 39 -26.93 38.48 -22.80
CA ILE A 39 -26.06 37.53 -22.10
C ILE A 39 -24.65 37.64 -22.69
N PRO A 40 -23.63 38.06 -21.93
CA PRO A 40 -22.26 38.12 -22.44
C PRO A 40 -21.75 36.72 -22.84
N PRO A 41 -21.38 36.48 -24.12
CA PRO A 41 -21.01 35.14 -24.59
C PRO A 41 -19.84 34.53 -23.82
N ALA A 42 -18.86 35.34 -23.42
CA ALA A 42 -17.72 34.87 -22.62
C ALA A 42 -18.13 34.37 -21.23
N ARG A 43 -19.09 35.04 -20.56
CA ARG A 43 -19.61 34.60 -19.25
C ARG A 43 -20.40 33.31 -19.37
N PHE A 44 -21.26 33.23 -20.39
CA PHE A 44 -21.99 32.00 -20.68
C PHE A 44 -21.04 30.84 -20.99
N ARG A 45 -20.02 31.09 -21.82
CA ARG A 45 -19.00 30.11 -22.20
C ARG A 45 -18.23 29.55 -20.99
N SER A 46 -18.05 30.35 -19.93
CA SER A 46 -17.41 29.89 -18.69
C SER A 46 -18.36 29.17 -17.71
N GLY A 47 -19.65 29.03 -18.03
CA GLY A 47 -20.65 28.50 -17.10
C GLY A 47 -20.97 29.45 -15.94
N ASP A 48 -21.06 30.75 -16.22
CA ASP A 48 -21.47 31.73 -15.22
C ASP A 48 -22.94 31.52 -14.79
N PRO A 49 -23.26 31.39 -13.49
CA PRO A 49 -24.61 31.04 -13.03
C PRO A 49 -25.70 32.03 -13.47
N GLU A 50 -25.41 33.34 -13.46
CA GLU A 50 -26.36 34.37 -13.87
C GLU A 50 -26.62 34.32 -15.37
N ALA A 51 -25.58 34.07 -16.17
CA ALA A 51 -25.72 33.89 -17.61
C ALA A 51 -26.59 32.68 -17.96
N VAL A 52 -26.40 31.56 -17.25
CA VAL A 52 -27.20 30.33 -17.43
C VAL A 52 -28.66 30.56 -16.99
N GLU A 53 -28.88 31.23 -15.87
CA GLU A 53 -30.22 31.56 -15.37
C GLU A 53 -31.00 32.46 -16.36
N ARG A 54 -30.32 33.47 -16.93
CA ARG A 54 -30.92 34.33 -17.97
C ARG A 54 -31.30 33.55 -19.22
N LEU A 55 -30.46 32.60 -19.65
CA LEU A 55 -30.81 31.74 -20.79
C LEU A 55 -32.04 30.90 -20.47
N ALA A 56 -32.08 30.26 -19.29
CA ALA A 56 -33.22 29.45 -18.85
C ALA A 56 -34.53 30.26 -18.86
N GLY A 57 -34.53 31.45 -18.25
CA GLY A 57 -35.69 32.33 -18.23
C GLY A 57 -36.11 32.82 -19.62
N SER A 58 -35.15 33.02 -20.53
CA SER A 58 -35.43 33.39 -21.91
C SER A 58 -36.02 32.22 -22.71
N ALA A 59 -35.55 31.00 -22.46
CA ALA A 59 -36.03 29.78 -23.11
C ALA A 59 -37.34 29.24 -22.51
N GLY A 60 -37.74 29.69 -21.32
CA GLY A 60 -38.89 29.15 -20.59
C GLY A 60 -38.59 27.84 -19.84
N GLU A 61 -37.31 27.58 -19.57
CA GLU A 61 -36.83 26.38 -18.87
C GLU A 61 -36.60 26.64 -17.38
N ASN A 62 -36.57 25.57 -16.59
CA ASN A 62 -36.20 25.67 -15.17
C ASN A 62 -34.69 25.96 -15.03
N PRO A 63 -34.28 27.08 -14.39
CA PRO A 63 -32.87 27.40 -14.18
C PRO A 63 -32.07 26.29 -13.50
N SER A 64 -32.67 25.56 -12.55
CA SER A 64 -31.96 24.50 -11.83
C SER A 64 -31.57 23.34 -12.74
N SER A 65 -32.37 23.05 -13.78
CA SER A 65 -32.09 21.98 -14.74
C SER A 65 -30.84 22.30 -15.58
N LEU A 66 -30.73 23.53 -16.08
CA LEU A 66 -29.54 23.95 -16.84
C LEU A 66 -28.32 24.09 -15.94
N GLN A 67 -28.49 24.57 -14.70
CA GLN A 67 -27.39 24.62 -13.72
C GLN A 67 -26.83 23.23 -13.41
N ALA A 68 -27.69 22.21 -13.27
CA ALA A 68 -27.27 20.84 -13.00
C ALA A 68 -26.45 20.19 -14.14
N ALA A 69 -26.53 20.74 -15.35
CA ALA A 69 -25.75 20.34 -16.53
C ALA A 69 -24.59 21.29 -16.86
N THR A 70 -24.42 22.37 -16.09
CA THR A 70 -23.39 23.37 -16.35
C THR A 70 -22.04 22.90 -15.83
N ILE A 71 -21.07 22.79 -16.74
CA ILE A 71 -19.65 22.66 -16.38
C ILE A 71 -19.07 24.06 -16.33
N ARG A 72 -18.67 24.52 -15.14
CA ARG A 72 -18.05 25.85 -14.99
C ARG A 72 -16.56 25.74 -15.22
N THR A 73 -16.02 26.64 -16.03
CA THR A 73 -14.59 26.70 -16.32
C THR A 73 -13.92 27.73 -15.45
N LEU A 74 -13.05 27.30 -14.54
CA LEU A 74 -12.21 28.18 -13.74
C LEU A 74 -10.77 28.18 -14.25
N LYS A 75 -9.92 29.02 -13.66
CA LYS A 75 -8.54 29.22 -14.14
C LYS A 75 -7.69 27.94 -14.12
N ARG A 76 -7.91 27.05 -13.14
CA ARG A 76 -7.06 25.86 -12.91
C ARG A 76 -7.80 24.52 -13.08
N TYR A 77 -9.09 24.49 -12.78
CA TYR A 77 -9.94 23.31 -12.79
C TYR A 77 -11.34 23.69 -13.30
N ASN A 78 -12.16 22.69 -13.59
CA ASN A 78 -13.56 22.84 -13.91
C ASN A 78 -14.41 22.40 -12.71
N THR A 79 -15.61 22.93 -12.56
CA THR A 79 -16.55 22.48 -11.51
C THR A 79 -17.81 21.94 -12.15
N PHE A 80 -18.31 20.80 -11.68
CA PHE A 80 -19.54 20.21 -12.17
C PHE A 80 -20.26 19.52 -11.00
N ARG A 81 -21.54 19.88 -10.79
CA ARG A 81 -22.39 19.34 -9.71
C ARG A 81 -21.77 19.41 -8.29
N GLY A 82 -20.95 20.43 -8.04
CA GLY A 82 -20.31 20.64 -6.74
C GLY A 82 -18.90 20.03 -6.61
N ASP A 83 -18.51 19.16 -7.56
CA ASP A 83 -17.18 18.56 -7.59
C ASP A 83 -16.21 19.35 -8.48
N ASP A 84 -14.93 19.34 -8.07
CA ASP A 84 -13.82 19.90 -8.85
C ASP A 84 -13.21 18.84 -9.76
N PHE A 85 -12.88 19.25 -10.99
CA PHE A 85 -12.34 18.40 -12.04
C PHE A 85 -11.10 18.99 -12.71
N SER A 86 -10.09 18.16 -12.95
CA SER A 86 -8.99 18.48 -13.84
C SER A 86 -9.49 18.73 -15.25
N ARG A 87 -8.91 19.75 -15.92
CA ARG A 87 -9.26 20.10 -17.31
C ARG A 87 -8.91 19.01 -18.32
N SER A 88 -8.02 18.09 -17.96
CA SER A 88 -7.69 16.90 -18.75
C SER A 88 -8.73 15.78 -18.63
N VAL A 89 -9.60 15.83 -17.62
CA VAL A 89 -10.64 14.82 -17.38
C VAL A 89 -11.98 15.31 -17.88
N LEU A 90 -12.36 16.55 -17.54
CA LEU A 90 -13.65 17.13 -17.91
C LEU A 90 -13.46 18.38 -18.76
N SER A 91 -14.14 18.47 -19.91
CA SER A 91 -14.14 19.64 -20.78
C SER A 91 -15.55 20.01 -21.24
N PRO A 92 -16.00 21.28 -21.10
CA PRO A 92 -17.27 21.74 -21.67
C PRO A 92 -17.23 21.89 -23.19
N ARG A 93 -16.03 21.89 -23.78
CA ARG A 93 -15.83 22.03 -25.23
C ARG A 93 -16.04 20.70 -25.94
N VAL A 94 -16.44 20.75 -27.21
CA VAL A 94 -16.60 19.57 -28.05
C VAL A 94 -15.23 19.03 -28.43
N ARG A 95 -14.77 18.06 -27.64
CA ARG A 95 -13.50 17.33 -27.85
C ARG A 95 -13.70 15.95 -28.43
N GLN A 96 -14.92 15.42 -28.32
CA GLN A 96 -15.32 14.15 -28.85
C GLN A 96 -16.83 14.11 -29.05
N PHE A 97 -17.30 13.29 -29.98
CA PHE A 97 -18.72 13.03 -30.21
C PHE A 97 -18.93 11.67 -30.88
N CYS A 98 -20.13 11.10 -30.70
CA CYS A 98 -20.53 9.91 -31.43
C CYS A 98 -21.35 10.29 -32.67
N PRO A 99 -20.86 10.03 -33.89
CA PRO A 99 -21.58 10.43 -35.10
C PRO A 99 -22.87 9.61 -35.31
N HIS A 100 -22.93 8.36 -34.85
CA HIS A 100 -24.15 7.55 -34.88
C HIS A 100 -25.27 8.13 -34.00
N CYS A 101 -24.91 8.63 -32.81
CA CYS A 101 -25.86 9.36 -31.95
C CYS A 101 -26.40 10.62 -32.60
N LEU A 102 -25.59 11.32 -33.40
CA LEU A 102 -26.03 12.52 -34.13
C LEU A 102 -26.93 12.14 -35.32
N ARG A 103 -26.63 11.04 -36.03
CA ARG A 103 -27.52 10.52 -37.08
C ARG A 103 -28.89 10.14 -36.53
N GLU A 104 -28.94 9.56 -35.34
CA GLU A 104 -30.21 9.26 -34.65
C GLU A 104 -30.93 10.53 -34.17
N ASP A 105 -30.21 11.60 -33.86
CA ASP A 105 -30.80 12.91 -33.55
C ASP A 105 -31.50 13.53 -34.79
N GLY A 106 -31.14 13.08 -36.01
CA GLY A 106 -31.77 13.48 -37.26
C GLY A 106 -31.15 14.73 -37.88
N ALA A 107 -31.98 15.73 -38.15
CA ALA A 107 -31.55 16.99 -38.78
C ALA A 107 -30.55 17.78 -37.90
N GLU A 108 -29.71 18.62 -38.52
CA GLU A 108 -28.58 19.30 -37.86
C GLU A 108 -29.02 20.23 -36.71
N GLU A 109 -30.21 20.80 -36.78
CA GLU A 109 -30.80 21.61 -35.70
C GLU A 109 -31.17 20.79 -34.44
N ASN A 110 -31.26 19.47 -34.58
CA ASN A 110 -31.59 18.55 -33.48
C ASN A 110 -30.36 17.89 -32.85
N TRP A 111 -29.19 18.01 -33.47
CA TRP A 111 -27.94 17.42 -32.97
C TRP A 111 -27.60 17.92 -31.56
N ARG A 112 -27.28 16.99 -30.66
CA ARG A 112 -26.96 17.29 -29.25
C ARG A 112 -25.56 16.84 -28.90
N HIS A 113 -24.78 17.75 -28.31
CA HIS A 113 -23.59 17.38 -27.56
C HIS A 113 -23.99 16.91 -26.16
N ARG A 114 -23.68 15.65 -25.83
CA ARG A 114 -24.15 15.00 -24.60
C ARG A 114 -23.11 15.17 -23.47
N LEU A 115 -23.56 15.33 -22.23
CA LEU A 115 -22.71 15.54 -21.05
C LEU A 115 -21.66 14.43 -20.85
N ALA A 116 -22.01 13.17 -21.12
CA ALA A 116 -21.07 12.05 -21.01
C ALA A 116 -19.84 12.25 -21.92
N TRP A 117 -19.99 12.95 -23.05
CA TRP A 117 -18.91 13.20 -24.01
C TRP A 117 -17.92 14.26 -23.50
N CYS A 118 -18.24 14.98 -22.42
CA CYS A 118 -17.32 15.91 -21.79
C CYS A 118 -16.21 15.22 -20.98
N PHE A 119 -16.36 13.93 -20.67
CA PHE A 119 -15.39 13.14 -19.90
C PHE A 119 -14.37 12.49 -20.83
N LEU A 120 -13.23 13.14 -21.00
CA LEU A 120 -12.20 12.78 -21.99
C LEU A 120 -11.58 11.39 -21.81
N PRO A 121 -11.40 10.86 -20.57
CA PRO A 121 -10.88 9.51 -20.39
C PRO A 121 -11.82 8.40 -20.87
N VAL A 122 -13.10 8.70 -21.09
CA VAL A 122 -14.12 7.75 -21.56
C VAL A 122 -14.46 8.07 -23.02
N PRO A 123 -13.73 7.51 -24.00
CA PRO A 123 -13.97 7.73 -25.41
C PRO A 123 -15.11 6.88 -25.97
N ASP A 124 -15.66 5.95 -25.20
CA ASP A 124 -16.63 4.99 -25.71
C ASP A 124 -18.06 5.55 -25.64
N CYS A 125 -18.79 5.40 -26.74
CA CYS A 125 -20.22 5.62 -26.74
C CYS A 125 -20.93 4.42 -26.10
N HIS A 126 -21.52 4.61 -24.91
CA HIS A 126 -22.31 3.58 -24.24
C HIS A 126 -23.47 3.04 -25.09
N ARG A 127 -24.08 3.88 -25.94
CA ARG A 127 -25.24 3.52 -26.77
C ARG A 127 -24.87 2.65 -27.97
N HIS A 128 -23.73 2.91 -28.60
CA HIS A 128 -23.34 2.25 -29.86
C HIS A 128 -22.17 1.27 -29.72
N GLY A 129 -21.43 1.27 -28.60
CA GLY A 129 -20.26 0.41 -28.43
C GLY A 129 -19.15 0.74 -29.43
N LEU A 130 -18.88 2.03 -29.61
CA LEU A 130 -17.88 2.53 -30.57
C LEU A 130 -17.03 3.60 -29.90
N THR A 131 -15.77 3.70 -30.32
CA THR A 131 -14.89 4.83 -29.97
C THR A 131 -15.43 6.09 -30.65
N MET A 132 -15.75 7.11 -29.86
CA MET A 132 -16.16 8.43 -30.35
C MET A 132 -15.03 9.12 -31.11
N LEU A 133 -15.40 9.85 -32.16
CA LEU A 133 -14.47 10.64 -32.95
C LEU A 133 -13.81 11.69 -32.06
N GLU A 134 -12.48 11.78 -32.10
CA GLU A 134 -11.72 12.83 -31.43
C GLU A 134 -11.68 14.09 -32.29
N VAL A 135 -11.77 15.25 -31.64
CA VAL A 135 -11.71 16.56 -32.29
C VAL A 135 -10.48 17.29 -31.75
N ASP A 136 -9.47 17.44 -32.61
CA ASP A 136 -8.21 18.07 -32.22
C ASP A 136 -8.35 19.57 -31.93
N ALA A 137 -9.35 20.22 -32.52
CA ALA A 137 -9.63 21.65 -32.33
C ALA A 137 -9.99 22.00 -30.87
N VAL A 138 -9.29 22.99 -30.30
CA VAL A 138 -9.32 23.31 -28.87
C VAL A 138 -10.41 24.30 -28.45
N ASP A 139 -11.12 24.94 -29.39
CA ASP A 139 -12.10 26.00 -29.09
C ASP A 139 -13.45 25.82 -29.82
N ILE A 140 -13.91 24.57 -29.93
CA ILE A 140 -15.24 24.28 -30.51
C ILE A 140 -16.29 24.14 -29.39
N ASP A 141 -17.33 24.97 -29.46
CA ASP A 141 -18.49 24.93 -28.55
C ASP A 141 -19.69 24.17 -29.14
N ASP A 142 -19.75 24.06 -30.46
CA ASP A 142 -20.88 23.50 -31.19
C ASP A 142 -20.47 22.19 -31.88
N VAL A 143 -21.27 21.14 -31.71
CA VAL A 143 -21.01 19.85 -32.34
C VAL A 143 -21.09 19.91 -33.86
N ARG A 144 -21.87 20.83 -34.44
CA ARG A 144 -21.93 21.05 -35.89
C ARG A 144 -20.59 21.51 -36.44
N ASP A 145 -19.94 22.46 -35.78
CA ASP A 145 -18.61 22.93 -36.16
C ASP A 145 -17.58 21.80 -36.05
N ALA A 146 -17.70 20.93 -35.04
CA ALA A 146 -16.85 19.75 -34.90
C ALA A 146 -17.08 18.73 -36.03
N VAL A 147 -18.33 18.48 -36.42
CA VAL A 147 -18.67 17.60 -37.55
C VAL A 147 -18.13 18.18 -38.87
N GLN A 148 -18.27 19.48 -39.09
CA GLN A 148 -17.71 20.15 -40.27
C GLN A 148 -16.18 20.06 -40.29
N ALA A 149 -15.51 20.27 -39.15
CA ALA A 149 -14.07 20.10 -39.02
C ALA A 149 -13.61 18.66 -39.29
N ALA A 150 -14.46 17.67 -39.02
CA ALA A 150 -14.24 16.26 -39.33
C ALA A 150 -14.54 15.87 -40.80
N GLY A 151 -14.92 16.83 -41.66
CA GLY A 151 -15.27 16.57 -43.07
C GLY A 151 -16.72 16.14 -43.30
N GLY A 152 -17.61 16.35 -42.32
CA GLY A 152 -19.03 16.02 -42.38
C GLY A 152 -19.38 14.70 -41.69
N LEU A 153 -20.68 14.52 -41.42
CA LEU A 153 -21.18 13.41 -40.60
C LEU A 153 -20.82 12.04 -41.19
N THR A 154 -21.02 11.85 -42.49
CA THR A 154 -20.72 10.58 -43.17
C THR A 154 -19.25 10.18 -43.04
N VAL A 155 -18.34 11.16 -43.16
CA VAL A 155 -16.89 10.91 -43.00
C VAL A 155 -16.58 10.55 -41.55
N ALA A 156 -17.15 11.28 -40.59
CA ALA A 156 -16.96 11.01 -39.17
C ALA A 156 -17.38 9.58 -38.78
N GLU A 157 -18.42 9.02 -39.41
CA GLU A 157 -18.90 7.66 -39.13
C GLU A 157 -17.92 6.59 -39.58
N THR A 158 -17.33 6.77 -40.77
CA THR A 158 -16.30 5.87 -41.27
C THR A 158 -15.03 5.86 -40.42
N GLY A 159 -14.81 6.93 -39.63
CA GLY A 159 -13.68 7.04 -38.70
C GLY A 159 -13.94 6.46 -37.31
N THR A 160 -15.11 5.85 -37.05
CA THR A 160 -15.38 5.19 -35.77
C THR A 160 -14.90 3.75 -35.76
N GLU A 161 -14.33 3.32 -34.63
CA GLU A 161 -13.87 1.95 -34.43
C GLU A 161 -14.70 1.26 -33.36
N ALA A 162 -14.96 -0.04 -33.52
CA ALA A 162 -15.66 -0.83 -32.53
C ALA A 162 -14.88 -0.83 -31.20
N ALA A 163 -15.55 -0.43 -30.13
CA ALA A 163 -15.05 -0.49 -28.78
C ALA A 163 -15.98 -1.41 -27.99
N GLY A 164 -15.43 -2.43 -27.32
CA GLY A 164 -16.25 -3.20 -26.38
C GLY A 164 -16.93 -2.24 -25.40
N ALA A 165 -18.23 -2.42 -25.13
CA ALA A 165 -18.95 -1.57 -24.19
C ALA A 165 -18.42 -1.85 -22.77
N GLY A 166 -17.43 -1.07 -22.33
CA GLY A 166 -16.83 -1.23 -21.01
C GLY A 166 -17.80 -0.86 -19.89
N THR A 167 -17.71 -1.55 -18.76
CA THR A 167 -18.55 -1.31 -17.57
C THR A 167 -18.36 0.11 -17.02
N HIS A 168 -17.16 0.68 -17.17
CA HIS A 168 -16.83 2.06 -16.78
C HIS A 168 -17.67 3.10 -17.53
N ALA A 169 -17.92 2.90 -18.82
CA ALA A 169 -18.75 3.81 -19.61
C ALA A 169 -20.21 3.73 -19.17
N ALA A 170 -20.74 2.52 -18.95
CA ALA A 170 -22.10 2.33 -18.44
C ALA A 170 -22.27 2.95 -17.04
N TRP A 171 -21.29 2.75 -16.16
CA TRP A 171 -21.27 3.35 -14.82
C TRP A 171 -21.29 4.88 -14.89
N LEU A 172 -20.47 5.50 -15.75
CA LEU A 172 -20.46 6.96 -15.92
C LEU A 172 -21.84 7.48 -16.31
N HIS A 173 -22.50 6.80 -17.26
CA HIS A 173 -23.85 7.15 -17.68
C HIS A 173 -24.88 7.06 -16.53
N GLN A 174 -24.84 6.00 -15.73
CA GLN A 174 -25.71 5.84 -14.55
C GLN A 174 -25.45 6.93 -13.51
N ARG A 175 -24.18 7.24 -13.23
CA ARG A 175 -23.76 8.29 -12.29
C ARG A 175 -24.24 9.67 -12.74
N LEU A 176 -24.16 9.98 -14.03
CA LEU A 176 -24.68 11.24 -14.60
C LEU A 176 -26.22 11.31 -14.55
N ALA A 177 -26.91 10.18 -14.65
CA ALA A 177 -28.36 10.09 -14.46
C ALA A 177 -28.79 10.19 -12.98
N GLY A 178 -27.85 10.31 -12.04
CA GLY A 178 -28.14 10.35 -10.60
C GLY A 178 -28.49 8.99 -10.00
N GLN A 179 -28.21 7.91 -10.72
CA GLN A 179 -28.42 6.54 -10.25
C GLN A 179 -27.17 6.08 -9.51
N GLY A 180 -27.16 6.27 -8.18
CA GLY A 180 -26.15 5.68 -7.29
C GLY A 180 -26.60 4.29 -6.82
N ALA A 181 -25.64 3.38 -6.64
CA ALA A 181 -25.87 2.01 -6.18
C ALA A 181 -25.65 1.82 -4.66
N MET A 182 -25.41 2.90 -3.91
CA MET A 182 -24.93 2.88 -2.52
C MET A 182 -23.73 1.94 -2.35
N ASN A 183 -22.76 2.06 -3.26
CA ASN A 183 -21.54 1.26 -3.23
C ASN A 183 -20.32 2.15 -2.94
N TRP A 184 -19.15 1.52 -2.83
CA TRP A 184 -17.92 2.22 -2.49
C TRP A 184 -17.47 3.25 -3.56
N LEU A 185 -18.00 3.18 -4.78
CA LEU A 185 -17.75 4.17 -5.84
C LEU A 185 -18.56 5.45 -5.61
N ASP A 186 -19.71 5.38 -4.94
CA ASP A 186 -20.60 6.53 -4.73
C ASP A 186 -20.04 7.53 -3.72
N ASP A 187 -19.12 7.11 -2.85
CA ASP A 187 -18.40 7.95 -1.87
C ASP A 187 -17.25 8.76 -2.50
N GLN A 188 -17.09 8.67 -3.82
CA GLN A 188 -16.00 9.27 -4.57
C GLN A 188 -16.53 10.15 -5.71
N THR A 189 -15.72 11.13 -6.11
CA THR A 189 -16.02 11.92 -7.32
C THR A 189 -15.78 11.08 -8.57
N ILE A 190 -16.41 11.46 -9.69
CA ILE A 190 -16.21 10.76 -10.97
C ILE A 190 -14.73 10.70 -11.36
N GLU A 191 -14.01 11.81 -11.19
CA GLU A 191 -12.58 11.88 -11.51
C GLU A 191 -11.73 10.96 -10.64
N GLN A 192 -12.05 10.83 -9.35
CA GLN A 192 -11.31 9.94 -8.46
C GLN A 192 -11.39 8.49 -8.93
N VAL A 193 -12.60 8.03 -9.26
CA VAL A 193 -12.81 6.68 -9.78
C VAL A 193 -12.09 6.48 -11.11
N LEU A 194 -12.31 7.37 -12.09
CA LEU A 194 -11.69 7.24 -13.41
C LEU A 194 -10.14 7.28 -13.34
N ASN A 195 -9.55 8.23 -12.61
CA ASN A 195 -8.10 8.33 -12.52
C ASN A 195 -7.47 7.15 -11.76
N ALA A 196 -8.12 6.69 -10.67
CA ALA A 196 -7.63 5.55 -9.91
C ALA A 196 -7.66 4.26 -10.75
N SER A 197 -8.76 4.04 -11.48
CA SER A 197 -8.90 2.94 -12.42
C SER A 197 -7.88 3.02 -13.55
N GLU A 198 -7.73 4.17 -14.22
CA GLU A 198 -6.73 4.36 -15.29
C GLU A 198 -5.31 4.07 -14.78
N MET A 199 -4.90 4.66 -13.66
CA MET A 199 -3.54 4.46 -13.13
C MET A 199 -3.28 3.00 -12.70
N LEU A 200 -4.28 2.33 -12.12
CA LEU A 200 -4.16 0.93 -11.73
C LEU A 200 -4.02 0.03 -12.96
N GLY A 201 -4.89 0.18 -13.94
CA GLY A 201 -4.88 -0.62 -15.17
C GLY A 201 -3.63 -0.37 -16.02
N LEU A 202 -3.15 0.88 -16.12
CA LEU A 202 -1.92 1.21 -16.84
C LEU A 202 -0.72 0.41 -16.32
N VAL A 203 -0.59 0.29 -14.99
CA VAL A 203 0.53 -0.45 -14.38
C VAL A 203 0.35 -1.96 -14.54
N LEU A 204 -0.87 -2.47 -14.44
CA LEU A 204 -1.17 -3.90 -14.59
C LEU A 204 -0.96 -4.40 -16.02
N GLU A 205 -1.36 -3.61 -17.02
CA GLU A 205 -1.33 -3.97 -18.42
C GLU A 205 0.03 -3.68 -19.08
N HIS A 206 0.64 -2.53 -18.79
CA HIS A 206 1.85 -2.06 -19.48
C HIS A 206 3.10 -2.02 -18.59
N GLY A 207 2.97 -2.36 -17.30
CA GLY A 207 4.07 -2.42 -16.34
C GLY A 207 4.43 -1.06 -15.71
N GLN A 208 5.34 -1.08 -14.72
CA GLN A 208 5.62 0.08 -13.86
C GLN A 208 6.31 1.25 -14.58
N GLN A 209 7.02 0.99 -15.68
CA GLN A 209 7.82 1.99 -16.39
C GLN A 209 7.04 2.70 -17.52
N ILE A 210 5.74 2.43 -17.66
CA ILE A 210 4.92 2.99 -18.72
C ILE A 210 4.86 4.53 -18.64
N ARG A 211 4.90 5.17 -19.82
CA ARG A 211 4.66 6.60 -19.98
C ARG A 211 3.31 6.78 -20.69
N PRO A 212 2.25 7.29 -20.05
CA PRO A 212 0.92 7.39 -20.66
C PRO A 212 0.89 8.17 -21.97
N ALA A 213 1.80 9.14 -22.12
CA ALA A 213 1.93 9.92 -23.34
C ALA A 213 2.35 9.10 -24.57
N THR A 214 2.88 7.88 -24.39
CA THR A 214 3.22 6.99 -25.51
C THR A 214 2.07 6.07 -25.91
N LEU A 215 0.98 6.05 -25.15
CA LEU A 215 -0.19 5.22 -25.41
C LEU A 215 -1.22 5.99 -26.22
N SER A 216 -1.87 5.28 -27.14
CA SER A 216 -3.03 5.82 -27.85
C SER A 216 -4.19 6.06 -26.89
N ARG A 217 -5.17 6.89 -27.29
CA ARG A 217 -6.41 7.10 -26.55
C ARG A 217 -7.17 5.79 -26.30
N VAL A 218 -7.17 4.89 -27.28
CA VAL A 218 -7.79 3.56 -27.18
C VAL A 218 -7.08 2.69 -26.15
N GLN A 219 -5.73 2.65 -26.17
CA GLN A 219 -4.94 1.89 -25.19
C GLN A 219 -5.15 2.41 -23.76
N ARG A 220 -5.19 3.73 -23.57
CA ARG A 220 -5.48 4.31 -22.25
C ARG A 220 -6.88 3.96 -21.76
N ASN A 221 -7.86 3.93 -22.64
CA ASN A 221 -9.21 3.51 -22.30
C ASN A 221 -9.31 2.01 -21.97
N GLN A 222 -8.55 1.15 -22.65
CA GLN A 222 -8.45 -0.28 -22.31
C GLN A 222 -7.88 -0.48 -20.91
N ALA A 223 -6.80 0.24 -20.59
CA ALA A 223 -6.24 0.26 -19.24
C ALA A 223 -7.25 0.77 -18.21
N LEU A 224 -7.98 1.86 -18.52
CA LEU A 224 -9.06 2.36 -17.67
C LEU A 224 -10.14 1.31 -17.43
N ALA A 225 -10.61 0.62 -18.46
CA ALA A 225 -11.62 -0.43 -18.36
C ALA A 225 -11.15 -1.57 -17.45
N LEU A 226 -9.94 -2.10 -17.69
CA LEU A 226 -9.32 -3.15 -16.89
C LEU A 226 -9.20 -2.74 -15.42
N GLY A 227 -8.71 -1.53 -15.17
CA GLY A 227 -8.56 -1.01 -13.81
C GLY A 227 -9.90 -0.75 -13.15
N PHE A 228 -10.93 -0.38 -13.91
CA PHE A 228 -12.29 -0.15 -13.40
C PHE A 228 -12.96 -1.44 -12.95
N GLU A 229 -12.82 -2.54 -13.71
CA GLU A 229 -13.34 -3.87 -13.32
C GLU A 229 -12.79 -4.33 -11.97
N ILE A 230 -11.54 -3.98 -11.65
CA ILE A 230 -10.93 -4.26 -10.34
C ILE A 230 -11.42 -3.27 -9.29
N TYR A 231 -11.43 -1.98 -9.64
CA TYR A 231 -11.84 -0.93 -8.72
C TYR A 231 -13.29 -1.17 -8.26
N GLU A 232 -14.25 -1.39 -9.15
CA GLU A 232 -15.66 -1.55 -8.78
C GLU A 232 -15.94 -2.64 -7.73
N GLN A 233 -15.06 -3.65 -7.61
CA GLN A 233 -15.16 -4.73 -6.62
C GLN A 233 -14.81 -4.30 -5.18
N GLY A 234 -14.14 -3.15 -4.99
CA GLY A 234 -13.88 -2.58 -3.67
C GLY A 234 -12.41 -2.58 -3.22
N PRO A 235 -12.14 -2.09 -2.00
CA PRO A 235 -10.79 -1.85 -1.51
C PRO A 235 -9.92 -3.11 -1.43
N ASP A 236 -10.50 -4.27 -1.13
CA ASP A 236 -9.77 -5.54 -1.04
C ASP A 236 -9.26 -6.00 -2.41
N ALA A 237 -10.07 -5.83 -3.47
CA ALA A 237 -9.67 -6.13 -4.84
C ALA A 237 -8.54 -5.20 -5.31
N VAL A 238 -8.62 -3.91 -4.96
CA VAL A 238 -7.53 -2.95 -5.21
C VAL A 238 -6.26 -3.37 -4.46
N TYR A 239 -6.36 -3.75 -3.19
CA TYR A 239 -5.21 -4.22 -2.39
C TYR A 239 -4.57 -5.49 -2.99
N ALA A 240 -5.38 -6.43 -3.45
CA ALA A 240 -4.91 -7.63 -4.15
C ALA A 240 -4.19 -7.28 -5.47
N ALA A 241 -4.73 -6.35 -6.26
CA ALA A 241 -4.08 -5.87 -7.48
C ALA A 241 -2.73 -5.17 -7.20
N LEU A 242 -2.63 -4.39 -6.11
CA LEU A 242 -1.35 -3.81 -5.68
C LEU A 242 -0.32 -4.89 -5.32
N SER A 243 -0.77 -6.02 -4.75
CA SER A 243 0.09 -7.17 -4.45
C SER A 243 0.60 -7.83 -5.72
N ASP A 244 -0.25 -7.97 -6.75
CA ASP A 244 0.14 -8.48 -8.07
C ASP A 244 1.14 -7.53 -8.77
N ILE A 245 0.88 -6.21 -8.78
CA ILE A 245 1.81 -5.19 -9.30
C ILE A 245 3.19 -5.32 -8.65
N ARG A 246 3.23 -5.46 -7.32
CA ARG A 246 4.47 -5.65 -6.58
C ARG A 246 5.14 -6.97 -6.97
N GLY A 247 4.39 -8.07 -7.05
CA GLY A 247 4.90 -9.39 -7.41
C GLY A 247 5.51 -9.45 -8.82
N ARG A 248 4.94 -8.71 -9.77
CA ARG A 248 5.45 -8.59 -11.15
C ARG A 248 6.64 -7.64 -11.28
N SER A 249 6.95 -6.84 -10.26
CA SER A 249 8.01 -5.85 -10.37
C SER A 249 9.38 -6.52 -10.49
N ALA A 250 10.10 -6.19 -11.57
CA ALA A 250 11.48 -6.62 -11.77
C ALA A 250 12.49 -5.89 -10.85
N ALA A 251 12.00 -5.01 -9.97
CA ALA A 251 12.82 -4.18 -9.09
C ALA A 251 13.46 -5.02 -7.96
N THR A 252 14.53 -5.73 -8.30
CA THR A 252 15.24 -6.67 -7.41
C THR A 252 16.29 -5.99 -6.53
N ALA A 253 16.59 -4.71 -6.76
CA ALA A 253 17.57 -3.98 -5.97
C ALA A 253 17.06 -3.74 -4.53
N VAL A 254 17.95 -3.93 -3.54
CA VAL A 254 17.72 -3.71 -2.10
C VAL A 254 17.25 -2.28 -1.76
N GLN A 255 17.36 -1.33 -2.69
CA GLN A 255 16.96 0.08 -2.51
C GLN A 255 15.84 0.51 -3.47
N SER A 256 15.16 -0.44 -4.12
CA SER A 256 14.01 -0.15 -4.97
C SER A 256 12.85 0.39 -4.10
N GLY A 257 12.70 1.71 -4.04
CA GLY A 257 11.59 2.33 -3.32
C GLY A 257 10.24 2.17 -4.04
N PRO A 258 9.13 2.65 -3.45
CA PRO A 258 7.79 2.49 -4.02
C PRO A 258 7.63 2.98 -5.46
N LEU A 259 8.38 4.00 -5.87
CA LEU A 259 8.38 4.46 -7.25
C LEU A 259 8.82 3.36 -8.24
N ALA A 260 9.78 2.52 -7.87
CA ALA A 260 10.21 1.41 -8.72
C ALA A 260 9.18 0.26 -8.74
N MET A 261 8.41 0.10 -7.65
CA MET A 261 7.45 -0.99 -7.47
C MET A 261 6.08 -0.72 -8.09
N TYR A 262 5.58 0.51 -7.96
CA TYR A 262 4.24 0.89 -8.44
C TYR A 262 4.30 1.91 -9.57
N GLY A 263 5.49 2.40 -9.92
CA GLY A 263 5.69 3.21 -11.11
C GLY A 263 4.86 4.47 -11.12
N ILE A 264 4.12 4.63 -12.21
CA ILE A 264 3.33 5.83 -12.45
C ILE A 264 2.18 6.03 -11.45
N LEU A 265 1.65 4.95 -10.88
CA LEU A 265 0.61 5.02 -9.84
C LEU A 265 1.14 5.76 -8.59
N TYR A 266 2.31 5.34 -8.08
CA TYR A 266 2.96 6.01 -6.95
C TYR A 266 3.37 7.44 -7.31
N ASP A 267 3.87 7.67 -8.52
CA ASP A 267 4.22 9.01 -9.00
C ASP A 267 3.02 9.97 -8.99
N TRP A 268 1.87 9.53 -9.50
CA TRP A 268 0.64 10.31 -9.48
C TRP A 268 0.18 10.63 -8.06
N LEU A 269 0.15 9.64 -7.18
CA LEU A 269 -0.29 9.80 -5.78
C LEU A 269 0.66 10.64 -4.93
N SER A 270 1.97 10.58 -5.20
CA SER A 270 2.96 11.33 -4.44
C SER A 270 3.13 12.78 -4.91
N ARG A 271 2.97 13.06 -6.21
CA ARG A 271 3.37 14.35 -6.80
C ARG A 271 2.31 15.06 -7.63
N ARG A 272 1.43 14.35 -8.34
CA ARG A 272 0.54 14.96 -9.35
C ARG A 272 -0.90 15.18 -8.91
N SER A 273 -1.32 14.59 -7.79
CA SER A 273 -2.70 14.67 -7.26
C SER A 273 -2.90 15.77 -6.20
N GLN A 274 -2.17 16.89 -6.31
CA GLN A 274 -2.25 17.98 -5.31
C GLN A 274 -3.48 18.87 -5.47
N MET A 275 -4.01 19.00 -6.70
CA MET A 275 -5.13 19.90 -6.99
C MET A 275 -6.48 19.22 -6.74
N ILE A 276 -6.66 18.02 -7.30
CA ILE A 276 -7.83 17.18 -7.08
C ILE A 276 -7.38 16.01 -6.22
N ALA A 277 -8.05 15.82 -5.07
CA ALA A 277 -7.73 14.74 -4.16
C ALA A 277 -7.88 13.39 -4.88
N PRO A 278 -6.90 12.47 -4.77
CA PRO A 278 -6.91 11.21 -5.52
C PRO A 278 -7.90 10.18 -4.99
N GLY A 279 -8.60 10.46 -3.88
CA GLY A 279 -9.54 9.54 -3.26
C GLY A 279 -8.90 8.45 -2.40
N PRO A 280 -9.66 7.41 -2.02
CA PRO A 280 -9.26 6.36 -1.08
C PRO A 280 -8.07 5.50 -1.54
N ILE A 281 -7.83 5.39 -2.85
CA ILE A 281 -6.68 4.62 -3.39
C ILE A 281 -5.33 5.07 -2.80
N ARG A 282 -5.19 6.35 -2.43
CA ARG A 282 -3.97 6.84 -1.77
C ARG A 282 -3.70 6.14 -0.46
N ASN A 283 -4.75 5.96 0.36
CA ASN A 283 -4.63 5.30 1.65
C ASN A 283 -4.41 3.79 1.47
N ILE A 284 -5.13 3.17 0.52
CA ILE A 284 -4.96 1.73 0.21
C ILE A 284 -3.51 1.44 -0.20
N LEU A 285 -2.93 2.25 -1.10
CA LEU A 285 -1.53 2.10 -1.49
C LEU A 285 -0.57 2.37 -0.32
N ARG A 286 -0.86 3.38 0.51
CA ARG A 286 -0.04 3.68 1.68
C ARG A 286 0.02 2.50 2.65
N GLU A 287 -1.12 1.94 3.00
CA GLU A 287 -1.21 0.78 3.89
C GLU A 287 -0.52 -0.44 3.27
N HIS A 288 -0.74 -0.68 1.97
CA HIS A 288 -0.04 -1.75 1.24
C HIS A 288 1.48 -1.60 1.30
N ILE A 289 2.01 -0.38 1.13
CA ILE A 289 3.44 -0.12 1.26
C ILE A 289 3.93 -0.38 2.68
N LEU A 290 3.22 0.10 3.70
CA LEU A 290 3.62 -0.07 5.12
C LEU A 290 3.60 -1.53 5.58
N ASP A 291 2.78 -2.36 4.95
CA ASP A 291 2.68 -3.79 5.24
C ASP A 291 3.73 -4.64 4.51
N HIS A 292 4.48 -4.06 3.56
CA HIS A 292 5.50 -4.78 2.78
C HIS A 292 6.90 -4.15 2.82
N ASP A 293 7.03 -2.87 3.14
CA ASP A 293 8.30 -2.15 3.17
C ASP A 293 8.63 -1.60 4.56
N ALA A 294 9.90 -1.69 4.94
CA ALA A 294 10.39 -1.11 6.19
C ALA A 294 10.55 0.41 6.07
N TYR A 295 9.64 1.14 6.72
CA TYR A 295 9.67 2.60 6.86
C TYR A 295 10.08 3.04 8.27
N MET A 296 10.74 4.21 8.38
CA MET A 296 11.07 4.80 9.68
C MET A 296 9.94 5.68 10.21
N SER A 297 9.72 5.63 11.52
CA SER A 297 8.87 6.61 12.20
C SER A 297 9.39 8.03 11.95
N GLY A 298 8.50 8.94 11.57
CA GLY A 298 8.84 10.30 11.19
C GLY A 298 9.26 10.47 9.73
N GLU A 299 9.19 9.43 8.88
CA GLU A 299 9.30 9.61 7.43
C GLU A 299 7.94 9.96 6.81
N LYS A 300 7.96 10.67 5.69
CA LYS A 300 6.75 11.04 4.95
C LYS A 300 6.49 10.05 3.81
N LEU A 301 5.28 9.49 3.77
CA LEU A 301 4.83 8.56 2.73
C LEU A 301 3.49 9.03 2.16
N LEU A 302 3.41 9.26 0.85
CA LEU A 302 2.20 9.71 0.15
C LEU A 302 1.49 10.91 0.81
N GLY A 303 2.27 11.87 1.32
CA GLY A 303 1.74 13.11 1.91
C GLY A 303 1.62 13.10 3.44
N GLU A 304 1.69 11.94 4.08
CA GLU A 304 1.40 11.78 5.52
C GLU A 304 2.60 11.17 6.27
N TRP A 305 2.75 11.54 7.54
CA TRP A 305 3.85 11.04 8.39
C TRP A 305 3.58 9.61 8.83
N VAL A 306 4.60 8.76 8.80
CA VAL A 306 4.57 7.43 9.41
C VAL A 306 4.78 7.61 10.90
N MET A 307 3.75 7.36 11.71
CA MET A 307 3.81 7.58 13.16
C MET A 307 4.48 6.42 13.91
N GLU A 308 4.33 5.20 13.39
CA GLU A 308 4.87 3.99 14.00
C GLU A 308 5.50 3.11 12.94
N ARG A 309 6.62 2.48 13.28
CA ARG A 309 7.27 1.49 12.42
C ARG A 309 6.53 0.17 12.53
N ARG A 310 6.12 -0.41 11.39
CA ARG A 310 5.51 -1.77 11.34
C ARG A 310 6.52 -2.88 11.05
N LEU A 311 7.51 -2.56 10.23
CA LEU A 311 8.49 -3.52 9.71
C LEU A 311 9.92 -3.05 9.92
N HIS A 312 10.81 -4.00 10.22
CA HIS A 312 12.25 -3.86 10.21
C HIS A 312 12.85 -4.57 9.00
N SER A 313 13.67 -3.87 8.20
CA SER A 313 14.66 -4.54 7.35
C SER A 313 15.92 -4.87 8.16
N VAL A 314 16.76 -5.79 7.66
CA VAL A 314 18.09 -6.08 8.26
C VAL A 314 18.89 -4.80 8.50
N LYS A 315 18.85 -3.85 7.55
CA LYS A 315 19.52 -2.54 7.69
C LYS A 315 18.94 -1.72 8.84
N SER A 316 17.62 -1.59 8.91
CA SER A 316 16.97 -0.78 9.95
C SER A 316 17.17 -1.38 11.35
N LEU A 317 17.16 -2.71 11.47
CA LEU A 317 17.38 -3.41 12.73
C LEU A 317 18.84 -3.28 13.17
N ALA A 318 19.79 -3.43 12.25
CA ALA A 318 21.21 -3.21 12.49
C ALA A 318 21.49 -1.78 13.01
N LEU A 319 20.86 -0.77 12.42
CA LEU A 319 20.96 0.63 12.90
C LEU A 319 20.36 0.81 14.30
N THR A 320 19.18 0.24 14.53
CA THR A 320 18.48 0.32 15.83
C THR A 320 19.33 -0.27 16.94
N LEU A 321 19.96 -1.42 16.68
CA LEU A 321 20.78 -2.17 17.64
C LEU A 321 22.27 -1.75 17.62
N LYS A 322 22.65 -0.78 16.78
CA LYS A 322 24.04 -0.32 16.58
C LYS A 322 25.01 -1.46 16.25
N VAL A 323 24.56 -2.40 15.43
CA VAL A 323 25.32 -3.58 14.98
C VAL A 323 25.71 -3.40 13.51
N ASP A 324 26.88 -3.90 13.12
CA ASP A 324 27.23 -4.01 11.71
C ASP A 324 26.18 -4.84 10.95
N ARG A 325 25.81 -4.41 9.73
CA ARG A 325 24.77 -5.04 8.92
C ARG A 325 25.07 -6.51 8.61
N ARG A 326 26.33 -6.87 8.30
CA ARG A 326 26.68 -8.27 7.97
C ARG A 326 26.58 -9.14 9.20
N ARG A 327 26.99 -8.62 10.37
CA ARG A 327 26.82 -9.32 11.65
C ARG A 327 25.34 -9.51 12.00
N MET A 328 24.50 -8.51 11.77
CA MET A 328 23.05 -8.63 11.94
C MET A 328 22.44 -9.68 11.02
N SER A 329 22.82 -9.70 9.73
CA SER A 329 22.36 -10.73 8.79
C SER A 329 22.71 -12.15 9.28
N ARG A 330 23.96 -12.39 9.70
CA ARG A 330 24.39 -13.69 10.24
C ARG A 330 23.62 -14.08 11.50
N LEU A 331 23.33 -13.12 12.37
CA LEU A 331 22.53 -13.36 13.57
C LEU A 331 21.12 -13.82 13.20
N LEU A 332 20.45 -13.10 12.30
CA LEU A 332 19.11 -13.46 11.84
C LEU A 332 19.09 -14.80 11.09
N GLN A 333 20.17 -15.18 10.40
CA GLN A 333 20.32 -16.52 9.82
C GLN A 333 20.40 -17.62 10.90
N LYS A 334 21.16 -17.39 11.99
CA LYS A 334 21.24 -18.34 13.11
C LYS A 334 19.89 -18.49 13.83
N LEU A 335 19.10 -17.42 13.87
CA LEU A 335 17.75 -17.41 14.45
C LEU A 335 16.67 -17.98 13.49
N GLY A 336 17.05 -18.37 12.27
CA GLY A 336 16.12 -18.91 11.26
C GLY A 336 15.20 -17.87 10.60
N MET A 337 15.40 -16.58 10.87
CA MET A 337 14.60 -15.49 10.28
C MET A 337 15.08 -15.14 8.86
N VAL A 338 16.35 -15.41 8.55
CA VAL A 338 16.94 -15.27 7.21
C VAL A 338 17.41 -16.65 6.74
N PRO A 339 17.19 -17.04 5.47
CA PRO A 339 17.71 -18.32 4.96
C PRO A 339 19.23 -18.43 5.12
N GLN A 340 19.72 -19.61 5.52
CA GLN A 340 21.15 -19.84 5.65
C GLN A 340 21.85 -19.68 4.30
N GLY A 341 22.96 -18.93 4.28
CA GLY A 341 23.72 -18.67 3.06
C GLY A 341 23.13 -17.58 2.16
N ALA A 342 22.04 -16.92 2.58
CA ALA A 342 21.49 -15.78 1.85
C ALA A 342 22.55 -14.69 1.64
N THR A 343 22.64 -14.20 0.41
CA THR A 343 23.51 -13.10 0.01
C THR A 343 23.11 -11.80 0.73
N ASP A 344 24.01 -10.81 0.74
CA ASP A 344 23.70 -9.46 1.26
C ASP A 344 22.52 -8.81 0.50
N ALA A 345 22.32 -9.17 -0.78
CA ALA A 345 21.23 -8.71 -1.61
C ALA A 345 19.89 -9.37 -1.24
N GLU A 346 19.87 -10.69 -1.02
CA GLU A 346 18.68 -11.42 -0.57
C GLU A 346 18.27 -11.00 0.83
N SER A 347 19.23 -11.00 1.77
CA SER A 347 18.99 -10.56 3.15
C SER A 347 18.53 -9.11 3.22
N GLY A 348 19.04 -8.25 2.33
CA GLY A 348 18.67 -6.84 2.27
C GLY A 348 17.21 -6.58 1.88
N ARG A 349 16.55 -7.55 1.22
CA ARG A 349 15.14 -7.45 0.79
C ARG A 349 14.17 -7.96 1.85
N LEU A 350 14.64 -8.70 2.84
CA LEU A 350 13.79 -9.25 3.88
C LEU A 350 13.37 -8.15 4.86
N VAL A 351 12.10 -8.23 5.24
CA VAL A 351 11.44 -7.38 6.23
C VAL A 351 10.80 -8.26 7.30
N PHE A 352 10.77 -7.77 8.53
CA PHE A 352 10.30 -8.49 9.69
C PHE A 352 9.33 -7.60 10.47
N PRO A 353 8.12 -8.07 10.79
CA PRO A 353 7.23 -7.38 11.71
C PRO A 353 7.93 -7.01 13.01
N VAL A 354 7.70 -5.78 13.50
CA VAL A 354 8.31 -5.30 14.75
C VAL A 354 8.05 -6.28 15.89
N ARG A 355 6.82 -6.79 16.01
CA ARG A 355 6.42 -7.79 17.01
C ARG A 355 7.26 -9.08 16.99
N GLU A 356 7.76 -9.49 15.81
CA GLU A 356 8.55 -10.73 15.66
C GLU A 356 10.00 -10.53 16.09
N VAL A 357 10.51 -9.30 16.01
CA VAL A 357 11.89 -8.96 16.42
C VAL A 357 11.94 -8.22 17.76
N GLU A 358 10.79 -7.93 18.37
CA GLU A 358 10.70 -7.13 19.59
C GLU A 358 11.49 -7.77 20.75
N GLN A 359 11.32 -9.08 20.95
CA GLN A 359 12.07 -9.81 21.99
C GLN A 359 13.57 -9.74 21.72
N LEU A 360 13.98 -9.91 20.45
CA LEU A 360 15.39 -9.79 20.06
C LEU A 360 15.93 -8.39 20.37
N VAL A 361 15.14 -7.34 20.14
CA VAL A 361 15.53 -5.96 20.44
C VAL A 361 15.67 -5.73 21.94
N GLN A 362 14.73 -6.22 22.74
CA GLN A 362 14.79 -6.12 24.21
C GLN A 362 16.02 -6.85 24.76
N ASP A 363 16.25 -8.08 24.30
CA ASP A 363 17.38 -8.93 24.67
C ASP A 363 18.73 -8.26 24.36
N TYR A 364 18.79 -7.44 23.30
CA TYR A 364 19.99 -6.74 22.87
C TYR A 364 20.22 -5.40 23.58
N ASN A 365 19.15 -4.76 24.06
CA ASN A 365 19.22 -3.48 24.78
C ASN A 365 19.60 -3.65 26.25
N ASP A 366 19.31 -4.81 26.85
CA ASP A 366 19.74 -5.17 28.21
C ASP A 366 20.54 -6.50 28.23
N PRO A 367 21.74 -6.52 27.60
CA PRO A 367 22.54 -7.73 27.53
C PRO A 367 23.32 -7.95 28.82
N VAL A 368 23.54 -9.22 29.18
CA VAL A 368 24.57 -9.58 30.17
C VAL A 368 25.84 -9.99 29.43
N PRO A 369 26.96 -9.25 29.54
CA PRO A 369 28.23 -9.63 28.94
C PRO A 369 28.82 -10.90 29.57
N LEU A 370 29.59 -11.68 28.81
CA LEU A 370 30.28 -12.88 29.33
C LEU A 370 31.19 -12.60 30.55
N ALA A 371 31.73 -11.39 30.67
CA ALA A 371 32.55 -11.00 31.83
C ALA A 371 31.72 -10.84 33.11
N GLU A 372 30.44 -10.48 33.00
CA GLU A 372 29.53 -10.27 34.14
C GLU A 372 28.73 -11.54 34.47
N LEU A 373 28.65 -12.47 33.52
CA LEU A 373 27.94 -13.74 33.65
C LEU A 373 28.22 -14.47 34.99
N PRO A 374 29.48 -14.65 35.46
CA PRO A 374 29.75 -15.33 36.73
C PRO A 374 29.10 -14.63 37.94
N GLY A 375 29.17 -13.30 37.99
CA GLY A 375 28.54 -12.50 39.05
C GLY A 375 27.01 -12.55 38.97
N TYR A 376 26.48 -12.55 37.75
CA TYR A 376 25.04 -12.61 37.49
C TYR A 376 24.43 -13.94 37.93
N VAL A 377 24.94 -15.07 37.42
CA VAL A 377 24.40 -16.40 37.75
C VAL A 377 24.92 -16.97 39.07
N GLY A 378 25.86 -16.27 39.73
CA GLY A 378 26.51 -16.70 40.96
C GLY A 378 27.34 -17.97 40.80
N GLY A 379 28.26 -17.99 39.85
CA GLY A 379 29.18 -19.10 39.60
C GLY A 379 30.62 -18.64 39.44
N THR A 380 31.56 -19.58 39.35
CA THR A 380 32.96 -19.25 39.02
C THR A 380 33.14 -18.99 37.52
N GLN A 381 34.23 -18.31 37.14
CA GLN A 381 34.59 -18.07 35.74
C GLN A 381 34.68 -19.39 34.95
N THR A 382 35.28 -20.42 35.54
CA THR A 382 35.46 -21.74 34.90
C THR A 382 34.13 -22.44 34.68
N GLN A 383 33.23 -22.42 35.67
CA GLN A 383 31.90 -23.05 35.57
C GLN A 383 31.05 -22.39 34.49
N THR A 384 30.95 -21.05 34.52
CA THR A 384 30.13 -20.31 33.55
C THR A 384 30.67 -20.41 32.12
N GLN A 385 31.99 -20.44 31.94
CA GLN A 385 32.60 -20.65 30.63
C GLN A 385 32.37 -22.09 30.12
N GLY A 386 32.38 -23.08 31.02
CA GLY A 386 31.99 -24.47 30.70
C GLY A 386 30.55 -24.56 30.23
N LEU A 387 29.62 -23.92 30.95
CA LEU A 387 28.19 -23.89 30.61
C LEU A 387 27.92 -23.19 29.27
N TYR A 388 28.60 -22.08 29.00
CA TYR A 388 28.54 -21.41 27.70
C TYR A 388 29.03 -22.32 26.57
N ARG A 389 30.19 -22.97 26.73
CA ARG A 389 30.75 -23.89 25.71
C ARG A 389 29.87 -25.11 25.46
N ALA A 390 29.21 -25.60 26.49
CA ALA A 390 28.28 -26.73 26.40
C ALA A 390 26.90 -26.33 25.86
N GLY A 391 26.66 -25.04 25.58
CA GLY A 391 25.39 -24.53 25.06
C GLY A 391 24.27 -24.43 26.11
N VAL A 392 24.57 -24.63 27.40
CA VAL A 392 23.60 -24.48 28.51
C VAL A 392 23.17 -23.03 28.66
N PHE A 393 24.08 -22.08 28.40
CA PHE A 393 23.75 -20.67 28.21
C PHE A 393 23.87 -20.32 26.73
N PRO A 394 22.75 -20.31 25.97
CA PRO A 394 22.78 -19.88 24.58
C PRO A 394 23.09 -18.38 24.54
N ALA A 395 24.23 -18.03 23.93
CA ALA A 395 24.54 -16.62 23.69
C ALA A 395 23.67 -16.08 22.55
N LEU A 396 23.15 -14.86 22.71
CA LEU A 396 22.50 -14.12 21.62
C LEU A 396 23.48 -13.88 20.48
N ILE A 397 24.72 -13.56 20.82
CA ILE A 397 25.82 -13.52 19.86
C ILE A 397 26.94 -14.43 20.34
N PRO A 398 27.10 -15.61 19.74
CA PRO A 398 28.23 -16.47 20.07
C PRO A 398 29.53 -15.90 19.49
N ALA A 399 30.65 -16.33 20.04
CA ALA A 399 31.96 -16.02 19.49
C ALA A 399 32.10 -16.64 18.09
N ASP A 400 32.33 -15.82 17.07
CA ASP A 400 32.41 -16.27 15.67
C ASP A 400 33.81 -16.85 15.30
N ALA A 401 34.79 -16.77 16.20
CA ALA A 401 36.15 -17.30 16.01
C ALA A 401 36.88 -17.53 17.36
N PRO A 402 37.93 -18.38 17.41
CA PRO A 402 38.79 -18.51 18.59
C PRO A 402 39.41 -17.16 18.96
N GLY A 403 39.15 -16.66 20.18
CA GLY A 403 39.62 -15.36 20.66
C GLY A 403 38.60 -14.20 20.56
N ALA A 404 37.45 -14.41 19.91
CA ALA A 404 36.37 -13.42 19.81
C ALA A 404 35.48 -13.36 21.09
N VAL A 405 36.11 -13.34 22.26
CA VAL A 405 35.41 -13.31 23.57
C VAL A 405 34.80 -11.93 23.86
N ARG A 406 35.41 -10.87 23.30
CA ARG A 406 34.92 -9.48 23.39
C ARG A 406 33.68 -9.31 22.52
N GLY A 407 32.50 -9.43 23.11
CA GLY A 407 31.22 -9.22 22.45
C GLY A 407 30.26 -10.42 22.49
N VAL A 408 30.55 -11.44 23.31
CA VAL A 408 29.56 -12.46 23.67
C VAL A 408 28.61 -11.88 24.71
N ILE A 409 27.32 -11.89 24.37
CA ILE A 409 26.24 -11.38 25.21
C ILE A 409 25.13 -12.42 25.36
N PHE A 410 24.49 -12.40 26.52
CA PHE A 410 23.38 -13.28 26.88
C PHE A 410 22.12 -12.44 27.10
N ALA A 411 20.97 -12.98 26.69
CA ALA A 411 19.69 -12.37 27.02
C ALA A 411 19.48 -12.52 28.53
N ARG A 412 19.24 -11.41 29.22
CA ARG A 412 19.00 -11.43 30.67
C ARG A 412 17.88 -12.40 31.05
N ARG A 413 16.76 -12.37 30.32
CA ARG A 413 15.63 -13.28 30.55
C ARG A 413 16.03 -14.76 30.55
N MET A 414 16.97 -15.16 29.68
CA MET A 414 17.39 -16.57 29.57
C MET A 414 18.22 -16.99 30.78
N LEU A 415 18.98 -16.05 31.36
CA LEU A 415 19.67 -16.27 32.62
C LEU A 415 18.68 -16.28 33.79
N ASP A 416 17.68 -15.42 33.76
CA ASP A 416 16.61 -15.38 34.77
C ASP A 416 15.75 -16.64 34.75
N ASP A 417 15.45 -17.20 33.57
CA ASP A 417 14.75 -18.48 33.40
C ASP A 417 15.56 -19.61 34.06
N PHE A 418 16.88 -19.62 33.86
CA PHE A 418 17.78 -20.56 34.51
C PHE A 418 17.80 -20.39 36.04
N LEU A 419 17.88 -19.14 36.53
CA LEU A 419 17.83 -18.86 37.97
C LEU A 419 16.47 -19.21 38.58
N THR A 420 15.38 -19.03 37.83
CA THR A 420 14.02 -19.42 38.23
C THR A 420 13.90 -20.94 38.33
N ALA A 421 14.51 -21.68 37.40
CA ALA A 421 14.59 -23.13 37.48
C ALA A 421 15.36 -23.60 38.73
N ILE A 422 16.45 -22.91 39.10
CA ILE A 422 17.15 -23.17 40.37
C ILE A 422 16.27 -22.82 41.56
N ALA A 423 15.57 -21.68 41.54
CA ALA A 423 14.71 -21.22 42.63
C ALA A 423 13.54 -22.18 42.91
N ALA A 424 13.06 -22.88 41.88
CA ALA A 424 12.00 -23.88 41.97
C ALA A 424 12.45 -25.19 42.63
N LEU A 425 13.76 -25.42 42.81
CA LEU A 425 14.27 -26.60 43.50
C LEU A 425 13.91 -26.57 44.99
N PRO A 426 13.71 -27.74 45.62
CA PRO A 426 13.46 -27.83 47.05
C PRO A 426 14.61 -27.24 47.86
N VAL A 427 14.27 -26.54 48.95
CA VAL A 427 15.25 -26.06 49.93
C VAL A 427 15.74 -27.25 50.74
N LEU A 428 17.05 -27.35 50.94
CA LEU A 428 17.62 -28.40 51.77
C LEU A 428 17.20 -28.22 53.25
N GLU A 429 16.69 -29.28 53.87
CA GLU A 429 16.39 -29.32 55.30
C GLU A 429 17.65 -29.64 56.12
N ASP A 430 17.75 -29.10 57.34
CA ASP A 430 18.99 -29.10 58.14
C ASP A 430 19.58 -30.49 58.46
N GLY A 431 18.82 -31.58 58.29
CA GLY A 431 19.23 -32.95 58.59
C GLY A 431 20.13 -33.63 57.54
N GLU A 432 20.28 -33.07 56.33
CA GLU A 432 20.92 -33.76 55.19
C GLU A 432 22.28 -33.15 54.77
N ARG A 433 22.84 -32.21 55.56
CA ARG A 433 24.03 -31.44 55.20
C ARG A 433 25.28 -32.27 54.88
N ASP A 434 25.46 -33.45 55.50
CA ASP A 434 26.62 -34.31 55.27
C ASP A 434 26.51 -35.20 54.00
N ALA A 435 25.31 -35.30 53.41
CA ALA A 435 25.03 -36.15 52.25
C ALA A 435 25.02 -35.39 50.92
N VAL A 436 25.01 -34.05 50.96
CA VAL A 436 24.95 -33.17 49.79
C VAL A 436 26.32 -32.62 49.43
N LEU A 437 26.49 -32.28 48.15
CA LEU A 437 27.68 -31.65 47.61
C LEU A 437 27.27 -30.47 46.75
N SER A 438 28.07 -29.41 46.75
CA SER A 438 27.98 -28.40 45.70
C SER A 438 28.36 -29.02 44.35
N ILE A 439 27.88 -28.42 43.25
CA ILE A 439 28.25 -28.86 41.89
C ILE A 439 29.78 -28.91 41.70
N GLY A 440 30.50 -27.93 42.25
CA GLY A 440 31.97 -27.89 42.17
C GLY A 440 32.63 -29.06 42.89
N GLU A 441 32.20 -29.35 44.13
CA GLU A 441 32.74 -30.46 44.92
C GLU A 441 32.38 -31.82 44.31
N ALA A 442 31.17 -31.97 43.77
CA ALA A 442 30.74 -33.17 43.07
C ALA A 442 31.65 -33.47 41.86
N CYS A 443 31.93 -32.46 41.04
CA CYS A 443 32.87 -32.58 39.92
C CYS A 443 34.31 -32.88 40.38
N GLN A 444 34.79 -32.25 41.47
CA GLN A 444 36.14 -32.46 41.97
C GLN A 444 36.35 -33.85 42.59
N ARG A 445 35.40 -34.34 43.40
CA ARG A 445 35.52 -35.59 44.15
C ARG A 445 35.09 -36.83 43.36
N HIS A 446 34.15 -36.66 42.42
CA HIS A 446 33.52 -37.77 41.70
C HIS A 446 33.62 -37.65 40.16
N GLY A 447 34.35 -36.65 39.66
CA GLY A 447 34.66 -36.49 38.25
C GLY A 447 33.50 -35.95 37.39
N GLY A 448 33.84 -35.69 36.12
CA GLY A 448 32.95 -35.14 35.10
C GLY A 448 32.80 -33.61 35.16
N THR A 449 32.03 -33.06 34.22
CA THR A 449 31.97 -31.61 33.99
C THR A 449 30.74 -30.96 34.62
N THR A 450 30.83 -29.65 34.88
CA THR A 450 29.77 -28.84 35.48
C THR A 450 28.52 -28.80 34.59
N ASP A 451 28.69 -28.67 33.28
CA ASP A 451 27.61 -28.68 32.28
C ASP A 451 26.81 -29.99 32.27
N ALA A 452 27.48 -31.14 32.31
CA ALA A 452 26.82 -32.43 32.35
C ALA A 452 25.97 -32.61 33.61
N LEU A 453 26.49 -32.16 34.77
CA LEU A 453 25.79 -32.29 36.04
C LEU A 453 24.61 -31.32 36.15
N ILE A 454 24.78 -30.06 35.72
CA ILE A 454 23.67 -29.09 35.67
C ILE A 454 22.59 -29.55 34.71
N SER A 455 22.95 -30.04 33.53
CA SER A 455 21.96 -30.58 32.58
C SER A 455 21.21 -31.78 33.17
N ALA A 456 21.88 -32.63 33.96
CA ALA A 456 21.27 -33.75 34.65
C ALA A 456 20.28 -33.32 35.73
N VAL A 457 20.62 -32.27 36.50
CA VAL A 457 19.73 -31.68 37.50
C VAL A 457 18.50 -31.05 36.83
N MET A 458 18.71 -30.23 35.81
CA MET A 458 17.62 -29.54 35.11
C MET A 458 16.69 -30.50 34.35
N SER A 459 17.19 -31.67 33.94
CA SER A 459 16.37 -32.73 33.33
C SER A 459 15.77 -33.73 34.33
N GLY A 460 15.98 -33.52 35.64
CA GLY A 460 15.47 -34.40 36.70
C GLY A 460 16.16 -35.76 36.81
N LYS A 461 17.30 -35.97 36.12
CA LYS A 461 18.10 -37.21 36.20
C LYS A 461 18.90 -37.32 37.48
N VAL A 462 19.16 -36.19 38.13
CA VAL A 462 19.81 -36.08 39.45
C VAL A 462 18.95 -35.15 40.28
N ALA A 463 18.65 -35.53 41.52
CA ALA A 463 17.90 -34.66 42.43
C ALA A 463 18.74 -33.41 42.75
N GLY A 464 18.15 -32.24 42.48
CA GLY A 464 18.74 -30.95 42.80
C GLY A 464 18.06 -30.31 44.01
N PHE A 465 18.86 -29.69 44.87
CA PHE A 465 18.42 -28.92 46.03
C PHE A 465 19.05 -27.54 45.99
N ARG A 466 18.44 -26.57 46.66
CA ARG A 466 19.02 -25.23 46.81
C ARG A 466 19.26 -24.86 48.26
N MET A 467 20.28 -24.05 48.50
CA MET A 467 20.55 -23.46 49.81
C MET A 467 19.45 -22.45 50.19
N PRO A 468 19.11 -22.33 51.50
CA PRO A 468 18.21 -21.28 51.97
C PRO A 468 18.77 -19.88 51.65
N GLY A 469 17.94 -19.02 51.06
CA GLY A 469 18.30 -17.63 50.74
C GLY A 469 19.17 -17.43 49.49
N ASP A 470 19.61 -18.49 48.81
CA ASP A 470 20.46 -18.40 47.63
C ASP A 470 19.95 -19.29 46.48
N ALA A 471 19.32 -18.67 45.49
CA ALA A 471 18.78 -19.32 44.29
C ALA A 471 19.72 -19.17 43.07
N ARG A 472 21.03 -19.07 43.32
CA ARG A 472 22.06 -18.95 42.27
C ARG A 472 22.84 -20.25 42.13
N LEU A 473 23.75 -20.29 41.14
CA LEU A 473 24.46 -21.50 40.80
C LEU A 473 25.33 -22.08 41.95
N HIS A 474 25.96 -21.23 42.75
CA HIS A 474 26.76 -21.65 43.90
C HIS A 474 25.92 -22.24 45.05
N GLY A 475 24.64 -21.85 45.14
CA GLY A 475 23.67 -22.41 46.08
C GLY A 475 23.06 -23.75 45.63
N LEU A 476 23.40 -24.24 44.43
CA LEU A 476 22.91 -25.51 43.89
C LEU A 476 23.65 -26.72 44.48
N LEU A 477 22.88 -27.65 45.03
CA LEU A 477 23.34 -28.84 45.72
C LEU A 477 22.78 -30.11 45.08
N VAL A 478 23.53 -31.20 45.21
CA VAL A 478 23.15 -32.54 44.73
C VAL A 478 23.51 -33.59 45.76
N LEU A 479 22.74 -34.68 45.83
CA LEU A 479 23.06 -35.79 46.71
C LEU A 479 24.25 -36.59 46.18
N LYS A 480 25.19 -36.92 47.08
CA LYS A 480 26.38 -37.70 46.73
C LYS A 480 26.04 -39.04 46.10
N THR A 481 25.02 -39.73 46.61
CA THR A 481 24.55 -41.03 46.09
C THR A 481 24.10 -40.94 44.65
N ASP A 482 23.35 -39.88 44.32
CA ASP A 482 22.76 -39.68 43.01
C ASP A 482 23.83 -39.31 41.98
N VAL A 483 24.81 -38.48 42.38
CA VAL A 483 25.97 -38.19 41.53
C VAL A 483 26.75 -39.46 41.19
N VAL A 484 27.06 -40.30 42.19
CA VAL A 484 27.80 -41.55 41.96
C VAL A 484 27.00 -42.52 41.09
N ALA A 485 25.69 -42.63 41.31
CA ALA A 485 24.80 -43.47 40.50
C ALA A 485 24.74 -42.98 39.04
N PHE A 486 24.54 -41.68 38.83
CA PHE A 486 24.53 -41.05 37.52
C PHE A 486 25.84 -41.27 36.76
N ARG A 487 26.99 -41.13 37.44
CA ARG A 487 28.31 -41.35 36.83
C ARG A 487 28.56 -42.81 36.47
N ARG A 488 28.17 -43.76 37.34
CA ARG A 488 28.26 -45.20 37.03
C ARG A 488 27.39 -45.58 35.84
N ALA A 489 26.20 -45.01 35.72
CA ALA A 489 25.33 -45.22 34.57
C ALA A 489 25.95 -44.67 33.28
N ALA A 490 26.54 -43.46 33.32
CA ALA A 490 27.21 -42.86 32.17
C ALA A 490 28.43 -43.66 31.68
N LEU A 491 29.22 -44.24 32.59
CA LEU A 491 30.37 -45.09 32.25
C LEU A 491 29.93 -46.40 31.58
N LYS A 492 28.85 -47.04 32.05
CA LYS A 492 28.30 -48.25 31.43
C LYS A 492 27.79 -48.02 30.00
N VAL A 493 27.22 -46.84 29.74
CA VAL A 493 26.74 -46.47 28.39
C VAL A 493 27.90 -46.21 27.42
N ALA A 494 29.04 -45.71 27.90
CA ALA A 494 30.23 -45.47 27.07
C ALA A 494 31.02 -46.75 26.73
N GLU A 495 30.82 -47.84 27.46
CA GLU A 495 31.48 -49.15 27.26
C GLU A 495 30.65 -50.14 26.43
N THR A 496 29.48 -49.74 25.94
CA THR A 496 28.67 -50.57 25.03
C THR A 496 28.86 -50.04 23.60
N PRO A 497 29.39 -50.84 22.66
CA PRO A 497 29.80 -50.37 21.32
C PRO A 497 28.64 -49.90 20.44
#